data_AF-A0A180F442-F1
#
_entry.id   AF-A0A180F442-F1
#
_cell.length_a   1.000
_cell.length_b   1.000
_cell.length_c   1.000
_cell.angle_alpha   90.00
_cell.angle_beta   90.00
_cell.angle_gamma   90.00
#
_symmetry.space_group_name_H-M   'P 1'
#
loop_
_entity.id
_entity.type
_entity.pdbx_description
1 polymer ?
#
loop_
_entity_poly.entity_id
_entity_poly.type
_entity_poly.pdbx_seq_one_letter_code
_entity_poly.pdbx_strand_id
1 'polypeptide(L)'
;METIQLHLDEKDSDTILIHVINPKVMGFLHELEKLHLIEVLRKNVAPVKTKLSDKYRGVFSKEDGENLNEHIKQMRGEWESI
;
A
#
# COMPACT_ATOMS: atom_id res chain seq x y z
N MET A 1 12.03 4.48 -10.92
CA MET A 1 12.20 5.92 -10.70
C MET A 1 10.83 6.44 -10.31
N GLU A 2 10.58 6.64 -9.02
CA GLU A 2 9.28 7.12 -8.55
C GLU A 2 9.30 8.65 -8.48
N THR A 3 8.43 9.28 -9.27
CA THR A 3 8.23 10.73 -9.33
C THR A 3 6.96 11.04 -8.54
N ILE A 4 7.11 11.73 -7.41
CA ILE A 4 5.96 12.17 -6.61
C ILE A 4 5.45 13.48 -7.20
N GLN A 5 4.26 13.46 -7.82
CA GLN A 5 3.53 14.68 -8.19
C GLN A 5 2.57 15.04 -7.05
N LEU A 6 2.69 16.27 -6.55
CA LEU A 6 1.71 16.88 -5.66
C LEU A 6 0.90 17.89 -6.46
N HIS A 7 -0.36 17.56 -6.69
CA HIS A 7 -1.39 18.49 -7.16
C HIS A 7 -1.96 19.16 -5.91
N LEU A 8 -1.94 20.49 -5.85
CA LEU A 8 -2.57 21.29 -4.80
C LEU A 8 -3.57 22.24 -5.43
N ASP A 9 -4.78 22.17 -4.91
CA ASP A 9 -5.83 23.19 -4.96
C ASP A 9 -6.44 23.11 -3.54
N GLU A 10 -6.60 24.15 -2.73
CA GLU A 10 -7.05 25.52 -2.97
C GLU A 10 -6.69 26.31 -1.66
N LYS A 11 -6.21 27.57 -1.72
CA LYS A 11 -5.85 28.51 -0.61
C LYS A 11 -4.34 28.66 -0.32
N ASP A 12 -3.73 29.74 -0.84
CA ASP A 12 -2.34 30.25 -0.64
C ASP A 12 -1.50 29.56 0.45
N SER A 13 -0.93 28.41 0.13
CA SER A 13 0.10 27.74 0.91
C SER A 13 1.23 27.35 -0.03
N ASP A 14 2.33 28.12 0.01
CA ASP A 14 3.57 27.86 -0.73
C ASP A 14 4.09 26.46 -0.42
N THR A 15 3.79 25.51 -1.32
CA THR A 15 4.23 24.13 -1.16
C THR A 15 5.55 23.94 -1.88
N ILE A 16 6.59 23.62 -1.12
CA ILE A 16 7.93 23.38 -1.66
C ILE A 16 8.15 21.87 -1.80
N LEU A 17 8.49 21.45 -3.02
CA LEU A 17 8.92 20.08 -3.30
C LEU A 17 10.41 19.93 -3.04
N ILE A 18 10.78 19.00 -2.16
CA ILE A 18 12.17 18.74 -1.78
C ILE A 18 12.55 17.32 -2.18
N HIS A 19 13.62 17.18 -2.98
CA HIS A 19 14.19 15.89 -3.31
C HIS A 19 15.26 15.51 -2.27
N VAL A 20 14.97 14.47 -1.49
CA VAL A 20 15.91 13.93 -0.50
C VAL A 20 16.90 12.97 -1.19
N ILE A 21 18.13 13.43 -1.41
CA ILE A 21 19.19 12.65 -2.08
C ILE A 21 19.92 11.67 -1.15
N ASN A 22 19.87 11.89 0.16
CA ASN A 22 20.61 11.09 1.14
C ASN A 22 19.69 10.68 2.30
N PRO A 23 19.62 9.38 2.64
CA PRO A 23 18.76 8.90 3.72
C PRO A 23 19.10 9.50 5.10
N LYS A 24 20.34 10.00 5.32
CA LYS A 24 20.72 10.70 6.54
C LYS A 24 19.90 11.97 6.79
N VAL A 25 19.37 12.59 5.73
CA VAL A 25 18.55 13.82 5.79
C VAL A 25 17.15 13.53 6.36
N MET A 26 16.70 12.27 6.34
CA MET A 26 15.40 11.89 6.93
C MET A 26 15.34 12.14 8.44
N GLY A 27 16.46 11.98 9.15
CA GLY A 27 16.55 12.30 10.57
C GLY A 27 16.31 13.79 10.82
N PHE A 28 16.98 14.65 10.05
CA PHE A 28 16.80 16.10 10.12
C PHE A 28 15.38 16.54 9.76
N LEU A 29 14.76 15.95 8.73
CA LEU A 29 13.37 16.24 8.38
C LEU A 29 12.41 15.87 9.52
N HIS A 30 12.67 14.76 10.21
CA HIS A 30 11.88 14.35 11.35
C HIS A 30 12.05 15.27 12.57
N GLU A 31 13.25 15.83 12.78
CA GLU A 31 13.47 16.85 13.80
C GLU A 31 12.72 18.15 13.48
N LEU A 32 12.71 18.59 12.21
CA LEU A 32 11.97 19.76 11.76
C LEU A 32 10.45 19.55 11.87
N GLU A 33 9.97 18.34 11.61
CA GLU A 33 8.57 17.92 11.82
C GLU A 33 8.18 18.00 13.31
N LYS A 34 9.03 17.55 14.22
CA LYS A 34 8.80 17.68 15.68
C LYS A 34 8.71 19.13 16.16
N LEU A 35 9.40 20.03 15.47
CA LEU A 35 9.34 21.47 15.75
C LEU A 35 8.15 22.15 15.07
N HIS A 36 7.28 21.40 14.38
CA HIS A 36 6.13 21.90 13.62
C HIS A 36 6.51 22.95 12.56
N LEU A 37 7.76 22.95 12.10
CA LEU A 37 8.26 23.89 11.09
C LEU A 37 7.94 23.41 9.67
N ILE A 38 7.85 22.10 9.49
CA ILE A 38 7.48 21.46 8.23
C ILE A 38 6.49 20.34 8.51
N GLU A 39 5.59 20.11 7.56
CA GLU A 39 4.65 19.00 7.60
C GLU A 39 4.88 18.09 6.39
N VAL A 40 5.06 16.79 6.62
CA VAL A 40 5.27 15.83 5.54
C VAL A 40 3.92 15.44 4.93
N LEU A 41 3.54 16.09 3.83
CA LEU A 41 2.24 15.91 3.18
C LEU A 41 2.03 14.52 2.53
N ARG A 42 3.09 13.86 2.04
CA ARG A 42 3.04 12.49 1.50
C ARG A 42 4.36 11.74 1.67
N LYS A 43 4.38 10.67 2.47
CA LYS A 43 5.41 9.63 2.38
C LYS A 43 4.99 8.65 1.27
N ASN A 44 5.63 8.71 0.10
CA ASN A 44 5.58 7.58 -0.84
C ASN A 44 6.47 6.46 -0.29
N VAL A 45 6.01 5.82 0.78
CA VAL A 45 6.35 4.43 1.00
C VAL A 45 5.45 3.66 0.04
N ALA A 46 6.00 3.29 -1.12
CA ALA A 46 5.34 2.32 -1.98
C ALA A 46 4.89 1.16 -1.08
N PRO A 47 3.57 0.90 -0.93
CA PRO A 47 3.14 -0.22 -0.14
C PRO A 47 3.78 -1.43 -0.80
N VAL A 48 4.61 -2.16 -0.05
CA VAL A 48 5.12 -3.44 -0.49
C VAL A 48 3.88 -4.23 -0.86
N LYS A 49 3.63 -4.42 -2.16
CA LYS A 49 2.51 -5.21 -2.67
C LYS A 49 2.80 -6.64 -2.26
N THR A 50 2.55 -6.98 -1.01
CA THR A 50 2.56 -8.35 -0.54
C THR A 50 1.52 -9.07 -1.36
N LYS A 51 1.99 -9.99 -2.21
CA LYS A 51 1.12 -10.79 -3.06
C LYS A 51 0.12 -11.47 -2.14
N LEU A 52 -1.17 -11.43 -2.50
CA LEU A 52 -2.22 -12.04 -1.67
C LEU A 52 -1.89 -13.50 -1.34
N SER A 53 -1.27 -14.21 -2.29
CA SER A 53 -0.77 -15.57 -2.10
C SER A 53 0.24 -15.71 -0.95
N ASP A 54 1.12 -14.74 -0.75
CA ASP A 54 2.11 -14.76 0.34
C ASP A 54 1.46 -14.45 1.69
N LYS A 55 0.43 -13.60 1.72
CA LYS A 55 -0.31 -13.27 2.95
C LYS A 55 -1.10 -14.47 3.49
N TYR A 56 -1.61 -15.31 2.62
CA TYR A 56 -2.45 -16.46 2.99
C TYR A 56 -1.73 -17.82 2.86
N ARG A 57 -0.42 -17.83 2.59
CA ARG A 57 0.38 -19.05 2.45
C ARG A 57 0.43 -19.79 3.79
N GLY A 58 -0.13 -21.00 3.84
CA GLY A 58 -0.15 -21.83 5.04
C GLY A 58 -1.22 -21.45 6.07
N VAL A 59 -2.12 -20.51 5.75
CA VAL A 59 -3.29 -20.20 6.60
C VAL A 59 -4.39 -21.26 6.46
N PHE A 60 -4.48 -21.90 5.30
CA PHE A 60 -5.40 -23.01 5.05
C PHE A 60 -4.65 -24.34 5.07
N SER A 61 -5.21 -25.32 5.77
CA SER A 61 -4.77 -26.71 5.66
C SER A 61 -5.11 -27.25 4.28
N LYS A 62 -4.38 -28.26 3.82
CA LYS A 62 -4.63 -28.88 2.51
C LYS A 62 -6.08 -29.39 2.40
N GLU A 63 -6.60 -29.96 3.48
CA GLU A 63 -7.95 -30.50 3.58
C GLU A 63 -9.03 -29.40 3.44
N ASP A 64 -8.83 -28.26 4.10
CA ASP A 64 -9.74 -27.10 4.01
C ASP A 64 -9.77 -26.52 2.59
N GLY A 65 -8.62 -26.48 1.92
CA GLY A 65 -8.50 -26.01 0.54
C GLY A 65 -9.19 -26.95 -0.45
N GLU A 66 -9.08 -28.26 -0.26
CA GLU A 66 -9.76 -29.26 -1.09
C GLU A 66 -11.29 -29.19 -0.91
N ASN A 67 -11.78 -29.06 0.33
CA ASN A 67 -13.21 -28.94 0.61
C ASN A 67 -13.81 -27.66 -0.01
N LEU A 68 -13.12 -26.51 0.13
CA LEU A 68 -13.55 -25.26 -0.48
C LEU A 68 -13.62 -25.37 -2.01
N ASN A 69 -12.64 -26.03 -2.62
CA ASN A 69 -12.59 -26.20 -4.07
C ASN A 69 -13.72 -27.09 -4.58
N GLU A 70 -14.05 -28.18 -3.88
CA GLU A 70 -15.19 -29.03 -4.21
C GLU A 70 -16.52 -28.28 -4.06
N HIS A 71 -16.67 -27.46 -3.02
CA HIS A 71 -17.86 -26.63 -2.83
C HIS A 71 -18.04 -25.60 -3.96
N ILE A 72 -16.95 -24.97 -4.41
CA ILE A 72 -16.96 -24.03 -5.54
C ILE A 72 -17.34 -24.74 -6.85
N LYS A 73 -16.87 -25.97 -7.08
CA LYS A 73 -17.23 -26.77 -8.26
C LYS A 73 -18.71 -27.13 -8.27
N GLN A 74 -19.26 -27.54 -7.12
CA GLN A 74 -20.68 -27.83 -6.98
C GLN A 74 -21.53 -26.59 -7.32
N MET A 75 -21.23 -25.46 -6.69
CA MET A 75 -21.93 -24.21 -6.99
C MET A 75 -21.84 -23.87 -8.48
N ARG A 76 -20.65 -23.92 -9.10
CA ARG A 76 -20.48 -23.63 -10.53
C ARG A 76 -21.33 -24.54 -11.42
N GLY A 77 -21.40 -25.84 -11.11
CA GLY A 77 -22.24 -26.79 -11.85
C GLY A 77 -23.73 -26.45 -11.75
N GLU A 78 -24.18 -25.91 -10.61
CA GLU A 78 -25.57 -25.44 -10.45
C GLU A 78 -25.86 -24.22 -11.34
N TRP A 79 -24.90 -23.33 -11.56
CA TRP A 79 -25.05 -22.18 -12.47
C TRP A 79 -24.95 -22.55 -13.95
N GLU A 80 -24.20 -23.58 -14.32
CA GLU A 80 -24.13 -24.09 -15.71
C GLU A 80 -25.37 -24.90 -16.11
N SER A 81 -26.16 -25.36 -15.13
CA SER A 81 -27.40 -26.10 -15.34
C SER A 81 -28.65 -25.20 -15.49
N ILE A 82 -28.47 -23.88 -15.57
CA ILE A 82 -29.53 -22.86 -15.78
C ILE A 82 -29.33 -22.22 -17.15
#